data_AF-A0A6V7VD30-F1
#
_entry.id   AF-A0A6V7VD30-F1
#
_cell.length_a   1.000
_cell.length_b   1.000
_cell.length_c   1.000
_cell.angle_alpha   90.00
_cell.angle_beta   90.00
_cell.angle_gamma   90.00
#
_symmetry.space_group_name_H-M   'P 1'
#
loop_
_entity.id
_entity.type
_entity.pdbx_description
1 polymer ?
#
loop_
_entity_poly.entity_id
_entity_poly.type
_entity_poly.pdbx_seq_one_letter_code
_entity_poly.pdbx_strand_id
1 'polypeptide(L)'
;MFILLILINSIFSTKNCNCSKNKELIHRRYKRAFGCTCFRGGGSKSEENSDESGPSSSRRKGKEIVKYEANASFEDDEIENEEVEKLHHVEDIAGSSSKGKHHAKSNVLYICDNFYYSRVQFHIMLANILSEHYNIDMLVYTENRGVPIKSSVFNIITVPVNEGQIDRKNHSVTDRYRFVGIYEEIIKNIVVGVPNIGDYYHILDYLRYQNYIFGIAEFEIMAGSFAVFNELGIGKQFNAAASVFLPKYLQFLRIDVTKRFVPEYYSAEPGDWNEKTVYVELYQNYHHYYELKQPLKLEQLFKNIDYHFVNQNDFGIFESFPKLENKIKYIGGIAVEEKRILMGKVAIDNPPCVVFMSFGSGNLSRMAAGFGSRRIEQMISLFGKYKNCVFKARLDLNFLPNNIPSNVVFTDKIVKQQNILAKSNTKLFISHCGLNSLNEAMYAGVPLICIPSGADQFYNSSLIEHLGIGIYVKNDEHFIDAFEIALHKILKKDFHKYQKAAIELKNKIHGTSEWIKTSFLNKIEEVIGKEEEIGEEESD
;
A
#
# COMPACT_ATOMS: atom_id res chain seq x y z
N MET A 1 -2.68 68.88 38.88
CA MET A 1 -1.47 68.28 39.48
C MET A 1 -0.81 67.47 38.37
N PHE A 2 0.33 67.92 37.83
CA PHE A 2 1.70 67.68 38.32
C PHE A 2 2.13 66.20 38.08
N ILE A 3 3.01 65.90 37.10
CA ILE A 3 4.50 66.08 37.07
C ILE A 3 5.19 64.89 37.78
N LEU A 4 6.21 64.16 37.28
CA LEU A 4 6.99 64.08 36.00
C LEU A 4 7.33 62.55 35.79
N LEU A 5 8.14 61.98 34.87
CA LEU A 5 9.18 62.34 33.90
C LEU A 5 8.84 61.81 32.47
N ILE A 6 9.40 62.19 31.29
CA ILE A 6 10.70 62.73 30.81
C ILE A 6 11.73 61.64 30.39
N LEU A 7 12.29 61.58 29.15
CA LEU A 7 12.11 62.36 27.91
C LEU A 7 12.52 61.56 26.63
N ILE A 8 11.88 61.91 25.49
CA ILE A 8 12.41 62.03 24.10
C ILE A 8 12.84 60.75 23.33
N ASN A 9 12.37 60.45 22.10
CA ASN A 9 12.17 61.21 20.83
C ASN A 9 13.47 61.40 20.02
N SER A 10 13.49 61.55 18.68
CA SER A 10 12.51 61.36 17.59
C SER A 10 13.27 61.39 16.25
N ILE A 11 12.53 61.61 15.14
CA ILE A 11 12.95 62.14 13.82
C ILE A 11 13.17 61.01 12.80
N PHE A 12 12.18 60.71 11.93
CA PHE A 12 11.68 61.48 10.75
C PHE A 12 12.72 61.50 9.59
N SER A 13 12.35 61.41 8.31
CA SER A 13 11.03 61.26 7.67
C SER A 13 11.14 60.61 6.28
N THR A 14 10.02 60.04 5.81
CA THR A 14 9.55 59.97 4.40
C THR A 14 10.53 60.21 3.23
N LYS A 15 10.45 59.34 2.21
CA LYS A 15 9.78 59.70 0.93
C LYS A 15 9.51 58.49 0.04
N ASN A 16 8.42 58.56 -0.73
CA ASN A 16 8.08 57.61 -1.78
C ASN A 16 9.02 57.79 -2.98
N CYS A 17 9.28 56.70 -3.72
CA CYS A 17 9.42 56.77 -5.16
C CYS A 17 8.88 55.49 -5.78
N ASN A 18 8.07 55.62 -6.82
CA ASN A 18 7.41 54.51 -7.52
C ASN A 18 7.66 54.67 -9.01
N CYS A 19 8.31 53.70 -9.65
CA CYS A 19 8.54 53.72 -11.10
C CYS A 19 8.65 52.30 -11.66
N SER A 20 8.21 52.11 -12.90
CA SER A 20 7.99 50.79 -13.51
C SER A 20 8.73 50.65 -14.85
N LYS A 21 9.05 49.40 -15.23
CA LYS A 21 9.69 48.99 -16.49
C LYS A 21 11.19 49.40 -16.54
N ASN A 22 12.12 48.57 -17.03
CA ASN A 22 11.99 47.58 -18.11
C ASN A 22 12.78 46.27 -17.85
N LYS A 23 12.90 45.42 -18.88
CA LYS A 23 13.24 43.98 -18.82
C LYS A 23 14.73 43.60 -18.64
N GLU A 24 14.90 42.30 -18.33
CA GLU A 24 16.01 41.38 -18.68
C GLU A 24 17.25 41.19 -17.78
N LEU A 25 17.91 40.03 -18.00
CA LEU A 25 19.18 39.53 -17.43
C LEU A 25 19.19 38.96 -15.98
N ILE A 26 18.47 37.85 -15.82
CA ILE A 26 19.03 36.50 -15.54
C ILE A 26 20.26 36.38 -14.58
N HIS A 27 20.05 35.65 -13.48
CA HIS A 27 21.06 34.88 -12.69
C HIS A 27 22.25 35.64 -12.05
N ARG A 28 22.18 35.87 -10.72
CA ARG A 28 23.09 35.34 -9.67
C ARG A 28 23.11 36.20 -8.40
N ARG A 29 22.58 35.67 -7.28
CA ARG A 29 23.06 35.97 -5.90
C ARG A 29 22.39 35.06 -4.87
N TYR A 30 23.05 33.96 -4.49
CA TYR A 30 23.03 33.34 -3.15
C TYR A 30 24.04 32.18 -3.07
N LYS A 31 25.33 32.53 -2.94
CA LYS A 31 26.43 31.58 -2.61
C LYS A 31 27.68 32.35 -2.15
N ARG A 32 27.82 32.60 -0.84
CA ARG A 32 29.06 33.06 -0.18
C ARG A 32 28.97 33.01 1.35
N ALA A 33 29.28 31.83 1.91
CA ALA A 33 29.64 31.57 3.32
C ALA A 33 30.00 30.08 3.42
N PHE A 34 31.19 29.64 3.83
CA PHE A 34 32.50 30.32 3.93
C PHE A 34 33.59 29.44 3.28
N GLY A 35 34.79 30.00 3.05
CA GLY A 35 35.92 29.30 2.42
C GLY A 35 36.78 28.47 3.38
N CYS A 36 37.75 27.74 2.84
CA CYS A 36 38.54 26.74 3.57
C CYS A 36 40.05 27.10 3.69
N THR A 37 40.75 26.38 4.59
CA THR A 37 42.21 26.10 4.65
C THR A 37 43.25 27.17 5.02
N CYS A 38 44.01 26.85 6.10
CA CYS A 38 45.43 27.15 6.38
C CYS A 38 45.83 28.60 6.77
N PHE A 39 46.93 28.88 7.49
CA PHE A 39 48.15 28.10 7.82
C PHE A 39 48.80 28.60 9.15
N ARG A 40 49.64 27.75 9.80
CA ARG A 40 50.56 28.03 10.94
C ARG A 40 49.89 28.33 12.31
N GLY A 41 50.52 28.05 13.45
CA GLY A 41 51.75 27.28 13.68
C GLY A 41 52.55 27.77 14.91
N GLY A 42 52.62 26.95 15.96
CA GLY A 42 53.40 27.20 17.18
C GLY A 42 53.16 26.09 18.20
N GLY A 43 54.14 25.77 19.06
CA GLY A 43 54.01 24.68 20.02
C GLY A 43 55.05 24.71 21.14
N SER A 44 54.77 23.95 22.19
CA SER A 44 55.62 23.73 23.37
C SER A 44 55.46 22.28 23.86
N LYS A 45 56.42 21.77 24.63
CA LYS A 45 56.43 20.40 25.18
C LYS A 45 56.41 20.42 26.71
N SER A 46 55.64 19.50 27.29
CA SER A 46 55.81 18.86 28.61
C SER A 46 54.68 17.81 28.72
N GLU A 47 54.94 16.52 28.49
CA GLU A 47 55.50 15.53 29.42
C GLU A 47 54.46 14.93 30.40
N GLU A 48 54.16 13.64 30.18
CA GLU A 48 53.77 12.55 31.10
C GLU A 48 52.79 12.84 32.27
N ASN A 49 51.62 12.18 32.36
CA ASN A 49 51.53 10.74 32.69
C ASN A 49 50.09 10.14 32.51
N SER A 50 49.99 8.81 32.61
CA SER A 50 48.86 7.93 33.06
C SER A 50 47.40 8.42 32.87
N ASP A 51 46.47 7.68 32.23
CA ASP A 51 46.12 6.28 32.52
C ASP A 51 45.29 5.59 31.42
N GLU A 52 45.11 4.26 31.52
CA GLU A 52 44.37 3.42 30.55
C GLU A 52 42.88 3.20 30.91
N SER A 53 41.98 3.24 29.90
CA SER A 53 40.73 2.42 29.86
C SER A 53 39.89 2.68 28.59
N GLY A 54 40.22 2.01 27.49
CA GLY A 54 39.44 2.07 26.23
C GLY A 54 38.30 1.04 26.17
N PRO A 55 37.04 1.42 25.86
CA PRO A 55 35.95 0.46 25.69
C PRO A 55 36.09 -0.33 24.37
N SER A 56 35.96 -1.66 24.45
CA SER A 56 36.26 -2.59 23.36
C SER A 56 35.16 -2.65 22.29
N SER A 57 35.32 -1.84 21.22
CA SER A 57 34.42 -1.86 20.07
C SER A 57 34.60 -3.11 19.19
N SER A 58 33.85 -4.17 19.49
CA SER A 58 33.86 -5.42 18.69
C SER A 58 33.18 -5.23 17.32
N ARG A 59 33.94 -4.70 16.36
CA ARG A 59 33.54 -4.64 14.93
C ARG A 59 33.28 -6.05 14.40
N ARG A 60 32.02 -6.47 14.35
CA ARG A 60 31.61 -7.64 13.55
C ARG A 60 31.90 -7.31 12.08
N LYS A 61 32.84 -8.04 11.48
CA LYS A 61 33.10 -7.97 10.03
C LYS A 61 31.81 -8.27 9.28
N GLY A 62 31.60 -7.62 8.13
CA GLY A 62 30.47 -7.94 7.26
C GLY A 62 30.52 -9.40 6.84
N LYS A 63 29.39 -10.10 6.89
CA LYS A 63 29.25 -11.39 6.21
C LYS A 63 29.31 -11.13 4.71
N GLU A 64 30.22 -11.77 4.00
CA GLU A 64 30.16 -11.83 2.54
C GLU A 64 28.89 -12.57 2.10
N ILE A 65 28.33 -12.16 0.96
CA ILE A 65 27.17 -12.84 0.38
C ILE A 65 27.67 -14.14 -0.25
N VAL A 66 27.56 -15.24 0.50
CA VAL A 66 27.91 -16.57 -0.01
C VAL A 66 26.89 -16.97 -1.07
N LYS A 67 27.25 -16.81 -2.35
CA LYS A 67 26.55 -17.46 -3.46
C LYS A 67 26.72 -18.97 -3.34
N TYR A 68 25.78 -19.64 -2.69
CA TYR A 68 25.65 -21.09 -2.76
C TYR A 68 25.00 -21.47 -4.11
N GLU A 69 25.66 -22.31 -4.87
CA GLU A 69 25.19 -22.83 -6.16
C GLU A 69 24.09 -23.88 -5.94
N ALA A 70 22.86 -23.40 -5.73
CA ALA A 70 21.68 -24.14 -6.13
C ALA A 70 21.44 -23.92 -7.63
N ASN A 71 21.11 -24.97 -8.38
CA ASN A 71 20.85 -24.92 -9.83
C ASN A 71 19.48 -24.28 -10.18
N ALA A 72 19.07 -23.25 -9.43
CA ALA A 72 17.86 -22.47 -9.62
C ALA A 72 18.01 -21.13 -8.88
N SER A 73 18.28 -20.04 -9.60
CA SER A 73 18.39 -18.70 -9.02
C SER A 73 17.02 -18.02 -8.92
N PHE A 74 16.98 -16.79 -8.38
CA PHE A 74 15.83 -15.88 -8.53
C PHE A 74 15.91 -15.04 -9.82
N GLU A 75 17.03 -15.09 -10.55
CA GLU A 75 17.25 -14.37 -11.80
C GLU A 75 16.57 -15.13 -12.96
N ASP A 76 16.45 -16.46 -12.85
CA ASP A 76 15.68 -17.34 -13.74
C ASP A 76 14.14 -17.25 -13.56
N ASP A 77 13.62 -16.29 -12.76
CA ASP A 77 12.18 -16.09 -12.50
C ASP A 77 11.56 -14.91 -13.27
N GLU A 78 12.28 -14.35 -14.22
CA GLU A 78 11.69 -13.59 -15.32
C GLU A 78 10.71 -14.48 -16.12
N ILE A 79 9.68 -13.87 -16.71
CA ILE A 79 8.81 -14.42 -17.76
C ILE A 79 8.76 -13.30 -18.79
N GLU A 80 9.10 -13.61 -20.04
CA GLU A 80 9.20 -12.61 -21.10
C GLU A 80 7.81 -12.18 -21.58
N ASN A 81 7.68 -10.94 -22.07
CA ASN A 81 6.39 -10.42 -22.53
C ASN A 81 5.77 -11.30 -23.64
N GLU A 82 6.59 -11.88 -24.53
CA GLU A 82 6.08 -12.82 -25.53
C GLU A 82 5.52 -14.12 -24.94
N GLU A 83 6.02 -14.60 -23.79
CA GLU A 83 5.42 -15.75 -23.10
C GLU A 83 4.08 -15.37 -22.47
N VAL A 84 3.95 -14.15 -21.93
CA VAL A 84 2.67 -13.62 -21.45
C VAL A 84 1.67 -13.55 -22.62
N GLU A 85 2.06 -12.96 -23.75
CA GLU A 85 1.24 -12.89 -24.97
C GLU A 85 0.82 -14.27 -25.50
N LYS A 86 1.69 -15.29 -25.44
CA LYS A 86 1.36 -16.69 -25.82
C LYS A 86 0.34 -17.35 -24.87
N LEU A 87 0.07 -16.79 -23.70
CA LEU A 87 -1.02 -17.21 -22.80
C LEU A 87 -2.36 -16.52 -23.12
N HIS A 88 -2.41 -15.53 -24.03
CA HIS A 88 -3.62 -14.79 -24.40
C HIS A 88 -4.54 -15.53 -25.41
N HIS A 89 -4.71 -16.85 -25.25
CA HIS A 89 -5.77 -17.60 -25.98
C HIS A 89 -7.16 -17.49 -25.33
N VAL A 90 -7.33 -16.55 -24.41
CA VAL A 90 -8.65 -15.95 -24.11
C VAL A 90 -8.82 -14.79 -25.07
N GLU A 91 -9.88 -14.81 -25.87
CA GLU A 91 -10.21 -13.69 -26.75
C GLU A 91 -10.29 -12.40 -25.94
N ASP A 92 -9.63 -11.33 -26.40
CA ASP A 92 -9.93 -9.99 -25.91
C ASP A 92 -11.41 -9.72 -26.25
N ILE A 93 -12.29 -9.88 -25.26
CA ILE A 93 -13.64 -9.34 -25.32
C ILE A 93 -13.46 -7.83 -25.40
N ALA A 94 -13.44 -7.35 -26.64
CA ALA A 94 -13.24 -5.95 -26.98
C ALA A 94 -14.49 -5.16 -26.56
N GLY A 95 -14.60 -4.89 -25.26
CA GLY A 95 -15.36 -3.78 -24.73
C GLY A 95 -14.98 -2.57 -25.58
N SER A 96 -15.93 -2.08 -26.35
CA SER A 96 -15.64 -1.37 -27.60
C SER A 96 -14.74 -0.18 -27.36
N SER A 97 -13.52 -0.20 -27.88
CA SER A 97 -12.69 0.99 -28.01
C SER A 97 -13.28 1.86 -29.12
N SER A 98 -14.41 2.48 -28.80
CA SER A 98 -14.96 3.60 -29.54
C SER A 98 -13.83 4.62 -29.67
N LYS A 99 -13.39 4.84 -30.91
CA LYS A 99 -12.51 5.96 -31.26
C LYS A 99 -13.37 7.23 -31.26
N GLY A 100 -13.90 7.55 -30.08
CA GLY A 100 -14.67 8.76 -29.83
C GLY A 100 -13.85 9.99 -30.18
N LYS A 101 -14.55 11.07 -30.51
CA LYS A 101 -13.97 12.40 -30.69
C LYS A 101 -13.15 12.71 -29.41
N HIS A 102 -11.99 13.38 -29.52
CA HIS A 102 -11.17 13.72 -28.34
C HIS A 102 -11.85 14.81 -27.48
N HIS A 103 -12.81 14.42 -26.65
CA HIS A 103 -13.34 15.24 -25.58
C HIS A 103 -12.27 15.44 -24.51
N ALA A 104 -12.27 16.61 -23.86
CA ALA A 104 -11.34 16.91 -22.77
C ALA A 104 -11.71 16.08 -21.54
N LYS A 105 -10.77 15.24 -21.08
CA LYS A 105 -10.96 14.40 -19.89
C LYS A 105 -11.37 15.24 -18.68
N SER A 106 -12.38 14.77 -17.95
CA SER A 106 -12.79 15.37 -16.68
C SER A 106 -11.71 15.18 -15.61
N ASN A 107 -11.64 16.08 -14.63
CA ASN A 107 -10.68 16.02 -13.53
C ASN A 107 -11.23 15.17 -12.37
N VAL A 108 -10.36 14.36 -11.77
CA VAL A 108 -10.66 13.44 -10.66
C VAL A 108 -9.63 13.62 -9.54
N LEU A 109 -10.09 13.68 -8.29
CA LEU A 109 -9.21 13.76 -7.12
C LEU A 109 -9.01 12.38 -6.49
N TYR A 110 -7.78 11.85 -6.57
CA TYR A 110 -7.39 10.61 -5.91
C TYR A 110 -6.60 10.97 -4.64
N ILE A 111 -6.97 10.45 -3.48
CA ILE A 111 -6.17 10.60 -2.25
C ILE A 111 -5.63 9.24 -1.79
N CYS A 112 -4.32 9.17 -1.63
CA CYS A 112 -3.57 8.01 -1.13
C CYS A 112 -2.58 8.50 -0.07
N ASP A 113 -3.12 8.88 1.07
CA ASP A 113 -2.43 9.33 2.28
C ASP A 113 -1.94 8.16 3.16
N ASN A 114 -1.74 6.99 2.55
CA ASN A 114 -1.34 5.75 3.20
C ASN A 114 0.16 5.46 3.08
N PHE A 115 0.79 5.02 4.17
CA PHE A 115 2.23 4.78 4.26
C PHE A 115 2.67 3.31 3.99
N TYR A 116 1.72 2.39 3.78
CA TYR A 116 2.03 0.97 3.59
C TYR A 116 2.19 0.61 2.11
N TYR A 117 3.37 0.08 1.73
CA TYR A 117 3.75 -0.27 0.35
C TYR A 117 2.64 -1.00 -0.42
N SER A 118 2.01 -2.03 0.16
CA SER A 118 0.97 -2.82 -0.49
C SER A 118 -0.30 -2.03 -0.82
N ARG A 119 -0.65 -1.05 0.01
CA ARG A 119 -1.81 -0.16 -0.19
C ARG A 119 -1.48 0.92 -1.23
N VAL A 120 -0.32 1.55 -1.11
CA VAL A 120 0.18 2.53 -2.09
C VAL A 120 0.23 1.94 -3.52
N GLN A 121 0.75 0.72 -3.68
CA GLN A 121 0.80 0.06 -5.00
C GLN A 121 -0.60 -0.26 -5.55
N PHE A 122 -1.56 -0.62 -4.69
CA PHE A 122 -2.96 -0.81 -5.09
C PHE A 122 -3.61 0.50 -5.55
N HIS A 123 -3.42 1.60 -4.82
CA HIS A 123 -3.94 2.91 -5.22
C HIS A 123 -3.31 3.45 -6.51
N ILE A 124 -1.98 3.32 -6.69
CA ILE A 124 -1.29 3.73 -7.92
C ILE A 124 -1.84 2.95 -9.14
N MET A 125 -2.13 1.66 -8.97
CA MET A 125 -2.71 0.83 -10.02
C MET A 125 -4.15 1.24 -10.36
N LEU A 126 -4.99 1.55 -9.36
CA LEU A 126 -6.33 2.10 -9.62
C LEU A 126 -6.27 3.47 -10.31
N ALA A 127 -5.31 4.33 -9.92
CA ALA A 127 -5.08 5.62 -10.57
C ALA A 127 -4.58 5.45 -12.02
N ASN A 128 -3.73 4.47 -12.32
CA ASN A 128 -3.33 4.16 -13.70
C ASN A 128 -4.55 3.77 -14.56
N ILE A 129 -5.37 2.83 -14.07
CA ILE A 129 -6.61 2.38 -14.75
C ILE A 129 -7.56 3.55 -15.01
N LEU A 130 -7.77 4.42 -14.01
CA LEU A 130 -8.61 5.61 -14.17
C LEU A 130 -7.99 6.65 -15.12
N SER A 131 -6.66 6.73 -15.23
CA SER A 131 -5.97 7.71 -16.11
C SER A 131 -6.17 7.43 -17.60
N GLU A 132 -6.63 6.23 -17.96
CA GLU A 132 -7.10 5.93 -19.33
C GLU A 132 -8.29 6.82 -19.72
N HIS A 133 -9.17 7.14 -18.77
CA HIS A 133 -10.42 7.88 -18.99
C HIS A 133 -10.40 9.33 -18.43
N TYR A 134 -9.73 9.57 -17.30
CA TYR A 134 -9.78 10.83 -16.56
C TYR A 134 -8.42 11.52 -16.42
N ASN A 135 -8.42 12.84 -16.16
CA ASN A 135 -7.26 13.54 -15.63
C ASN A 135 -7.25 13.34 -14.11
N ILE A 136 -6.13 12.92 -13.52
CA ILE A 136 -6.06 12.60 -12.09
C ILE A 136 -5.02 13.46 -11.40
N ASP A 137 -5.46 14.09 -10.29
CA ASP A 137 -4.58 14.60 -9.26
C ASP A 137 -4.52 13.58 -8.12
N MET A 138 -3.37 12.92 -7.97
CA MET A 138 -3.12 11.96 -6.89
C MET A 138 -2.37 12.65 -5.74
N LEU A 139 -3.09 12.92 -4.65
CA LEU A 139 -2.48 13.41 -3.42
C LEU A 139 -1.83 12.25 -2.67
N VAL A 140 -0.55 12.42 -2.33
CA VAL A 140 0.24 11.47 -1.53
C VAL A 140 1.10 12.22 -0.53
N TYR A 141 1.48 11.57 0.57
CA TYR A 141 2.45 12.16 1.50
C TYR A 141 3.86 12.22 0.89
N THR A 142 4.74 13.08 1.42
CA THR A 142 6.17 13.11 1.00
C THR A 142 6.96 11.91 1.53
N GLU A 143 6.75 11.52 2.79
CA GLU A 143 7.54 10.48 3.46
C GLU A 143 6.91 9.08 3.35
N ASN A 144 6.74 8.57 2.12
CA ASN A 144 6.25 7.21 1.88
C ASN A 144 7.28 6.11 2.19
N ARG A 145 8.22 6.34 3.12
CA ARG A 145 9.16 5.34 3.68
C ARG A 145 9.90 4.47 2.65
N GLY A 146 10.31 5.08 1.54
CA GLY A 146 11.01 4.38 0.45
C GLY A 146 10.12 3.61 -0.53
N VAL A 147 8.79 3.70 -0.42
CA VAL A 147 7.87 3.30 -1.51
C VAL A 147 8.06 4.29 -2.68
N PRO A 148 8.49 3.84 -3.87
CA PRO A 148 8.62 4.73 -5.02
C PRO A 148 7.23 5.03 -5.59
N ILE A 149 6.77 6.28 -5.43
CA ILE A 149 5.59 6.80 -6.11
C ILE A 149 6.06 7.64 -7.30
N LYS A 150 5.79 7.17 -8.51
CA LYS A 150 6.03 7.88 -9.78
C LYS A 150 4.97 7.47 -10.79
N SER A 151 4.53 8.43 -11.60
CA SER A 151 3.64 8.24 -12.75
C SER A 151 4.07 9.25 -13.82
N SER A 152 3.82 8.90 -15.08
CA SER A 152 3.96 9.79 -16.24
C SER A 152 2.62 10.03 -16.94
N VAL A 153 1.52 9.50 -16.38
CA VAL A 153 0.17 9.55 -16.97
C VAL A 153 -0.86 10.26 -16.09
N PHE A 154 -0.50 10.59 -14.83
CA PHE A 154 -1.30 11.43 -13.94
C PHE A 154 -0.42 12.30 -13.02
N ASN A 155 -1.00 13.34 -12.44
CA ASN A 155 -0.31 14.25 -11.53
C ASN A 155 -0.13 13.58 -10.15
N ILE A 156 1.06 13.70 -9.55
CA ILE A 156 1.32 13.28 -8.16
C ILE A 156 1.69 14.51 -7.36
N ILE A 157 0.81 14.96 -6.47
CA ILE A 157 1.04 16.15 -5.63
C ILE A 157 1.48 15.64 -4.26
N THR A 158 2.75 15.89 -3.92
CA THR A 158 3.33 15.44 -2.66
C THR A 158 3.08 16.45 -1.55
N VAL A 159 2.36 16.04 -0.52
CA VAL A 159 1.99 16.85 0.65
C VAL A 159 2.91 16.50 1.82
N PRO A 160 3.56 17.46 2.50
CA PRO A 160 4.49 17.15 3.59
C PRO A 160 3.79 16.55 4.80
N VAL A 161 4.32 15.45 5.34
CA VAL A 161 3.88 14.90 6.63
C VAL A 161 4.33 15.84 7.75
N ASN A 162 3.46 16.14 8.70
CA ASN A 162 3.83 16.84 9.93
C ASN A 162 4.58 15.88 10.85
N GLU A 163 5.79 16.23 11.33
CA GLU A 163 6.65 15.31 12.09
C GLU A 163 5.98 14.70 13.33
N GLY A 164 4.99 15.38 13.92
CA GLY A 164 4.22 14.87 15.05
C GLY A 164 3.28 13.70 14.72
N GLN A 165 3.08 13.37 13.44
CA GLN A 165 2.20 12.30 12.97
C GLN A 165 2.88 10.93 12.93
N ILE A 166 4.22 10.89 12.84
CA ILE A 166 5.01 9.66 12.67
C ILE A 166 5.61 9.20 14.00
N ASP A 167 5.23 7.99 14.45
CA ASP A 167 6.02 7.29 15.45
C ASP A 167 7.33 6.80 14.82
N ARG A 168 8.40 7.57 15.03
CA ARG A 168 9.77 7.28 14.56
C ARG A 168 10.37 6.01 15.18
N LYS A 169 9.83 5.48 16.29
CA LYS A 169 10.25 4.17 16.84
C LYS A 169 9.50 3.05 16.14
N ASN A 170 8.16 3.10 16.14
CA ASN A 170 7.32 2.03 15.60
C ASN A 170 7.12 2.06 14.08
N HIS A 171 7.64 3.06 13.36
CA HIS A 171 7.46 3.18 11.92
C HIS A 171 5.98 3.08 11.54
N SER A 172 5.14 3.86 12.22
CA SER A 172 3.68 3.85 12.13
C SER A 172 3.13 5.26 12.28
N VAL A 173 1.92 5.50 11.78
CA VAL A 173 1.16 6.70 12.17
C VAL A 173 0.75 6.52 13.63
N THR A 174 0.90 7.56 14.46
CA THR A 174 0.42 7.53 15.85
C THR A 174 -1.10 7.39 15.87
N ASP A 175 -1.67 6.78 16.91
CA ASP A 175 -3.10 6.46 16.96
C ASP A 175 -4.01 7.72 16.87
N ARG A 176 -3.48 8.91 17.19
CA ARG A 176 -4.16 10.21 17.04
C ARG A 176 -4.34 10.66 15.58
N TYR A 177 -3.47 10.27 14.64
CA TYR A 177 -3.55 10.72 13.24
C TYR A 177 -4.00 9.63 12.26
N ARG A 178 -4.22 8.40 12.75
CA ARG A 178 -5.10 7.47 12.03
C ARG A 178 -6.49 8.12 11.91
N PHE A 179 -7.20 7.78 10.84
CA PHE A 179 -8.47 8.36 10.41
C PHE A 179 -8.40 9.81 9.93
N VAL A 180 -7.59 10.70 10.53
CA VAL A 180 -7.49 12.10 10.04
C VAL A 180 -6.79 12.18 8.68
N GLY A 181 -5.71 11.42 8.48
CA GLY A 181 -4.98 11.43 7.22
C GLY A 181 -4.58 12.85 6.78
N ILE A 182 -4.63 13.10 5.48
CA ILE A 182 -4.15 14.34 4.86
C ILE A 182 -4.97 15.60 5.19
N TYR A 183 -6.15 15.44 5.81
CA TYR A 183 -7.14 16.51 5.99
C TYR A 183 -6.56 17.76 6.65
N GLU A 184 -5.73 17.60 7.68
CA GLU A 184 -5.13 18.73 8.41
C GLU A 184 -4.19 19.55 7.53
N GLU A 185 -3.38 18.88 6.70
CA GLU A 185 -2.45 19.53 5.77
C GLU A 185 -3.18 20.31 4.67
N ILE A 186 -4.24 19.72 4.09
CA ILE A 186 -5.04 20.39 3.04
C ILE A 186 -5.75 21.62 3.61
N ILE A 187 -6.39 21.48 4.77
CA ILE A 187 -7.21 22.53 5.37
C ILE A 187 -6.37 23.68 5.95
N LYS A 188 -5.11 23.42 6.34
CA LYS A 188 -4.12 24.48 6.63
C LYS A 188 -3.62 25.22 5.38
N ASN A 189 -4.08 24.82 4.19
CA ASN A 189 -3.81 25.44 2.89
C ASN A 189 -2.31 25.68 2.64
N ILE A 190 -1.50 24.66 2.97
CA ILE A 190 -0.04 24.74 2.87
C ILE A 190 0.44 24.82 1.41
N VAL A 191 1.66 25.33 1.22
CA VAL A 191 2.27 25.45 -0.11
C VAL A 191 2.87 24.11 -0.55
N VAL A 192 2.49 23.64 -1.73
CA VAL A 192 2.97 22.41 -2.37
C VAL A 192 3.45 22.70 -3.79
N GLY A 193 4.36 21.88 -4.33
CA GLY A 193 4.75 21.92 -5.74
C GLY A 193 3.84 21.02 -6.58
N VAL A 194 3.38 21.50 -7.75
CA VAL A 194 2.54 20.73 -8.68
C VAL A 194 3.40 20.33 -9.90
N PRO A 195 3.80 19.04 -10.05
CA PRO A 195 4.90 18.67 -10.95
C PRO A 195 4.73 19.04 -12.43
N ASN A 196 3.53 18.86 -12.97
CA ASN A 196 3.26 19.10 -14.39
C ASN A 196 3.02 20.58 -14.74
N ILE A 197 2.96 21.46 -13.73
CA ILE A 197 2.94 22.92 -13.89
C ILE A 197 4.33 23.52 -13.60
N GLY A 198 5.10 22.90 -12.69
CA GLY A 198 6.44 23.35 -12.32
C GLY A 198 6.46 24.53 -11.34
N ASP A 199 5.32 24.87 -10.74
CA ASP A 199 5.14 26.00 -9.83
C ASP A 199 4.53 25.55 -8.48
N TYR A 200 4.50 26.47 -7.51
CA TYR A 200 4.09 26.24 -6.13
C TYR A 200 2.74 26.91 -5.82
N TYR A 201 1.81 26.14 -5.25
CA TYR A 201 0.46 26.60 -4.95
C TYR A 201 0.06 26.33 -3.50
N HIS A 202 -0.78 27.21 -2.97
CA HIS A 202 -1.61 26.94 -1.81
C HIS A 202 -2.59 25.81 -2.16
N ILE A 203 -2.46 24.65 -1.49
CA ILE A 203 -3.04 23.39 -1.98
C ILE A 203 -4.58 23.43 -2.04
N LEU A 204 -5.27 24.01 -1.06
CA LEU A 204 -6.73 24.03 -1.05
C LEU A 204 -7.29 24.93 -2.15
N ASP A 205 -6.60 26.02 -2.47
CA ASP A 205 -7.00 26.94 -3.55
C ASP A 205 -6.72 26.33 -4.93
N TYR A 206 -5.60 25.60 -5.08
CA TYR A 206 -5.33 24.80 -6.27
C TYR A 206 -6.42 23.74 -6.50
N LEU A 207 -6.75 22.95 -5.47
CA LEU A 207 -7.76 21.89 -5.55
C LEU A 207 -9.15 22.44 -5.88
N ARG A 208 -9.55 23.57 -5.26
CA ARG A 208 -10.82 24.25 -5.57
C ARG A 208 -10.90 24.73 -7.03
N TYR A 209 -9.77 25.03 -7.67
CA TYR A 209 -9.75 25.50 -9.06
C TYR A 209 -9.93 24.37 -10.10
N GLN A 210 -9.61 23.10 -9.77
CA GLN A 210 -9.62 22.02 -10.77
C GLN A 210 -11.02 21.46 -11.11
N ASN A 211 -12.06 21.79 -10.34
CA ASN A 211 -13.45 21.35 -10.58
C ASN A 211 -13.59 19.82 -10.78
N TYR A 212 -13.29 19.05 -9.74
CA TYR A 212 -13.32 17.57 -9.78
C TYR A 212 -14.74 16.99 -9.87
N ILE A 213 -14.96 16.06 -10.80
CA ILE A 213 -16.27 15.40 -10.98
C ILE A 213 -16.57 14.31 -9.95
N PHE A 214 -15.54 13.68 -9.39
CA PHE A 214 -15.64 12.75 -8.26
C PHE A 214 -14.30 12.64 -7.49
N GLY A 215 -14.38 12.08 -6.28
CA GLY A 215 -13.23 11.79 -5.42
C GLY A 215 -13.10 10.30 -5.10
N ILE A 216 -11.88 9.80 -4.94
CA ILE A 216 -11.60 8.41 -4.54
C ILE A 216 -10.46 8.32 -3.51
N ALA A 217 -10.68 7.61 -2.41
CA ALA A 217 -9.72 7.47 -1.30
C ALA A 217 -9.93 6.17 -0.49
N GLU A 218 -9.08 5.91 0.50
CA GLU A 218 -9.23 4.77 1.42
C GLU A 218 -9.81 5.21 2.78
N PHE A 219 -11.06 4.82 3.06
CA PHE A 219 -11.72 5.24 4.30
C PHE A 219 -11.16 4.52 5.54
N GLU A 220 -10.85 3.22 5.41
CA GLU A 220 -10.66 2.28 6.54
C GLU A 220 -9.75 2.83 7.65
N ILE A 221 -8.61 3.43 7.27
CA ILE A 221 -7.68 4.05 8.22
C ILE A 221 -7.38 5.53 7.92
N MET A 222 -7.96 6.13 6.88
CA MET A 222 -7.74 7.53 6.45
C MET A 222 -9.03 8.28 6.04
N ALA A 223 -10.12 8.05 6.78
CA ALA A 223 -11.44 8.65 6.52
C ALA A 223 -11.47 10.18 6.29
N GLY A 224 -10.49 10.95 6.76
CA GLY A 224 -10.40 12.40 6.60
C GLY A 224 -10.19 12.85 5.16
N SER A 225 -9.70 11.95 4.29
CA SER A 225 -9.76 12.14 2.83
C SER A 225 -11.18 12.45 2.33
N PHE A 226 -12.22 11.84 2.93
CA PHE A 226 -13.62 12.13 2.58
C PHE A 226 -14.11 13.46 3.15
N ALA A 227 -13.50 13.94 4.24
CA ALA A 227 -13.72 15.30 4.72
C ALA A 227 -13.07 16.37 3.81
N VAL A 228 -11.98 16.03 3.11
CA VAL A 228 -11.43 16.88 2.02
C VAL A 228 -12.42 16.97 0.86
N PHE A 229 -12.97 15.84 0.40
CA PHE A 229 -14.00 15.83 -0.65
C PHE A 229 -15.21 16.69 -0.28
N ASN A 230 -15.66 16.62 0.97
CA ASN A 230 -16.75 17.44 1.48
C ASN A 230 -16.43 18.95 1.49
N GLU A 231 -15.21 19.37 1.88
CA GLU A 231 -14.83 20.80 1.84
C GLU A 231 -14.66 21.34 0.41
N LEU A 232 -14.26 20.47 -0.53
CA LEU A 232 -14.18 20.80 -1.95
C LEU A 232 -15.54 20.77 -2.67
N GLY A 233 -16.62 20.35 -2.00
CA GLY A 233 -17.95 20.23 -2.61
C GLY A 233 -18.09 19.04 -3.57
N ILE A 234 -17.17 18.08 -3.54
CA ILE A 234 -17.16 16.92 -4.43
C ILE A 234 -18.27 15.95 -3.99
N GLY A 235 -19.39 15.96 -4.70
CA GLY A 235 -20.60 15.22 -4.33
C GLY A 235 -20.52 13.70 -4.55
N LYS A 236 -19.80 13.25 -5.58
CA LYS A 236 -19.64 11.82 -5.94
C LYS A 236 -18.35 11.28 -5.33
N GLN A 237 -18.44 10.22 -4.52
CA GLN A 237 -17.34 9.76 -3.67
C GLN A 237 -17.21 8.23 -3.63
N PHE A 238 -16.01 7.72 -3.91
CA PHE A 238 -15.71 6.29 -3.93
C PHE A 238 -14.70 5.91 -2.85
N ASN A 239 -14.92 4.77 -2.19
CA ASN A 239 -13.91 4.16 -1.32
C ASN A 239 -13.16 3.06 -2.07
N ALA A 240 -11.83 3.10 -2.04
CA ALA A 240 -10.98 1.98 -2.42
C ALA A 240 -10.28 1.44 -1.17
N ALA A 241 -10.68 0.26 -0.68
CA ALA A 241 -9.99 -0.41 0.42
C ALA A 241 -9.00 -1.44 -0.12
N ALA A 242 -7.73 -1.30 0.25
CA ALA A 242 -6.66 -2.23 -0.11
C ALA A 242 -6.67 -3.53 0.74
N SER A 243 -7.58 -3.62 1.71
CA SER A 243 -7.78 -4.67 2.71
C SER A 243 -9.13 -5.39 2.51
N VAL A 244 -9.39 -6.44 3.30
CA VAL A 244 -10.74 -7.00 3.45
C VAL A 244 -11.55 -6.04 4.34
N PHE A 245 -12.87 -6.00 4.14
CA PHE A 245 -13.73 -5.24 5.03
C PHE A 245 -13.82 -5.90 6.41
N LEU A 246 -13.02 -5.36 7.33
CA LEU A 246 -13.02 -5.75 8.74
C LEU A 246 -14.46 -5.68 9.28
N PRO A 247 -15.01 -6.76 9.87
CA PRO A 247 -16.31 -6.78 10.55
C PRO A 247 -16.72 -5.54 11.37
N LYS A 248 -15.78 -4.82 11.99
CA LYS A 248 -16.06 -3.57 12.71
C LYS A 248 -16.50 -2.40 11.79
N TYR A 249 -16.09 -2.41 10.53
CA TYR A 249 -16.50 -1.46 9.48
C TYR A 249 -17.92 -1.76 8.95
N LEU A 250 -18.29 -3.04 8.90
CA LEU A 250 -19.62 -3.49 8.48
C LEU A 250 -20.75 -3.04 9.44
N GLN A 251 -20.41 -2.59 10.64
CA GLN A 251 -21.35 -1.94 11.57
C GLN A 251 -21.95 -0.64 10.99
N PHE A 252 -21.21 0.13 10.18
CA PHE A 252 -21.74 1.32 9.50
C PHE A 252 -22.80 0.96 8.44
N LEU A 253 -22.67 -0.23 7.81
CA LEU A 253 -23.69 -0.83 6.94
C LEU A 253 -24.81 -1.53 7.73
N ARG A 254 -24.84 -1.40 9.07
CA ARG A 254 -25.79 -2.05 10.00
C ARG A 254 -25.79 -3.58 9.96
N ILE A 255 -24.67 -4.17 9.55
CA ILE A 255 -24.51 -5.63 9.48
C ILE A 255 -24.03 -6.10 10.86
N ASP A 256 -24.88 -6.87 11.53
CA ASP A 256 -24.47 -7.58 12.75
C ASP A 256 -23.62 -8.80 12.40
N VAL A 257 -22.31 -8.57 12.43
CA VAL A 257 -21.25 -9.56 12.25
C VAL A 257 -21.09 -10.49 13.46
N THR A 258 -21.52 -10.10 14.66
CA THR A 258 -21.36 -10.93 15.87
C THR A 258 -22.25 -12.18 15.82
N LYS A 259 -23.34 -12.10 15.05
CA LYS A 259 -24.24 -13.22 14.73
C LYS A 259 -23.71 -14.13 13.61
N ARG A 260 -22.51 -13.91 13.07
CA ARG A 260 -21.92 -14.67 11.96
C ARG A 260 -20.54 -15.20 12.35
N PHE A 261 -20.39 -16.52 12.37
CA PHE A 261 -19.19 -17.16 12.90
C PHE A 261 -18.00 -17.02 11.92
N VAL A 262 -17.22 -15.95 12.10
CA VAL A 262 -15.92 -15.75 11.43
C VAL A 262 -14.82 -16.09 12.44
N PRO A 263 -14.04 -17.16 12.23
CA PRO A 263 -12.97 -17.53 13.15
C PRO A 263 -11.98 -16.39 13.41
N GLU A 264 -11.48 -16.36 14.65
CA GLU A 264 -10.45 -15.43 15.14
C GLU A 264 -10.82 -13.93 15.20
N TYR A 265 -12.07 -13.53 14.88
CA TYR A 265 -12.53 -12.13 14.95
C TYR A 265 -12.94 -11.63 16.35
N TYR A 266 -12.43 -12.25 17.41
CA TYR A 266 -12.92 -12.17 18.80
C TYR A 266 -12.56 -10.88 19.58
N SER A 267 -12.40 -9.74 18.91
CA SER A 267 -12.14 -8.43 19.54
C SER A 267 -13.03 -7.29 19.02
N ALA A 268 -14.03 -7.59 18.18
CA ALA A 268 -14.97 -6.61 17.66
C ALA A 268 -16.12 -6.28 18.65
N GLU A 269 -15.79 -5.67 19.79
CA GLU A 269 -16.83 -5.15 20.71
C GLU A 269 -17.63 -4.00 20.05
N PRO A 270 -18.98 -4.00 20.16
CA PRO A 270 -19.79 -2.86 19.73
C PRO A 270 -19.52 -1.62 20.60
N GLY A 271 -18.97 -0.57 20.00
CA GLY A 271 -18.79 0.73 20.64
C GLY A 271 -17.35 1.25 20.72
N ASP A 272 -16.32 0.41 20.53
CA ASP A 272 -14.92 0.86 20.64
C ASP A 272 -14.41 1.59 19.38
N TRP A 273 -15.30 2.20 18.59
CA TRP A 273 -14.93 3.34 17.74
C TRP A 273 -15.09 4.60 18.59
N ASN A 274 -13.99 5.13 19.13
CA ASN A 274 -14.02 6.38 19.90
C ASN A 274 -14.21 7.61 18.98
N GLU A 275 -15.42 7.75 18.40
CA GLU A 275 -15.83 8.88 17.54
C GLU A 275 -15.60 10.25 18.21
N LYS A 276 -15.53 10.28 19.54
CA LYS A 276 -15.49 11.48 20.37
C LYS A 276 -14.09 12.07 20.63
N THR A 277 -13.00 11.42 20.25
CA THR A 277 -11.64 11.94 20.55
C THR A 277 -10.84 12.34 19.32
N VAL A 278 -10.61 11.49 18.32
CA VAL A 278 -9.64 11.78 17.23
C VAL A 278 -9.91 13.10 16.49
N TYR A 279 -11.03 13.22 15.78
CA TYR A 279 -11.39 14.48 15.11
C TYR A 279 -11.71 15.60 16.08
N VAL A 280 -12.27 15.28 17.25
CA VAL A 280 -12.73 16.29 18.21
C VAL A 280 -11.55 16.98 18.88
N GLU A 281 -10.53 16.25 19.31
CA GLU A 281 -9.28 16.80 19.87
C GLU A 281 -8.56 17.65 18.81
N LEU A 282 -8.35 17.13 17.60
CA LEU A 282 -7.61 17.85 16.57
C LEU A 282 -8.38 19.10 16.12
N TYR A 283 -9.70 19.00 15.92
CA TYR A 283 -10.53 20.15 15.60
C TYR A 283 -10.59 21.18 16.74
N GLN A 284 -10.77 20.77 18.00
CA GLN A 284 -10.79 21.70 19.14
C GLN A 284 -9.47 22.45 19.31
N ASN A 285 -8.33 21.76 19.13
CA ASN A 285 -7.01 22.38 19.25
C ASN A 285 -6.68 23.33 18.08
N TYR A 286 -7.15 23.05 16.85
CA TYR A 286 -6.81 23.86 15.67
C TYR A 286 -7.89 24.88 15.22
N HIS A 287 -9.17 24.67 15.53
CA HIS A 287 -10.25 25.62 15.23
C HIS A 287 -9.97 27.01 15.82
N HIS A 288 -9.50 27.06 17.07
CA HIS A 288 -9.19 28.33 17.75
C HIS A 288 -8.04 29.12 17.10
N TYR A 289 -7.20 28.47 16.30
CA TYR A 289 -6.02 29.10 15.67
C TYR A 289 -6.21 29.40 14.17
N TYR A 290 -7.11 28.68 13.50
CA TYR A 290 -7.23 28.71 12.03
C TYR A 290 -8.66 28.91 11.48
N GLU A 291 -9.69 29.05 12.31
CA GLU A 291 -11.10 29.27 11.88
C GLU A 291 -11.69 28.18 10.95
N LEU A 292 -11.24 26.94 11.13
CA LEU A 292 -11.58 25.80 10.26
C LEU A 292 -13.06 25.40 10.38
N LYS A 293 -13.67 24.83 9.33
CA LYS A 293 -14.98 24.17 9.43
C LYS A 293 -14.86 22.78 10.08
N GLN A 294 -15.87 22.35 10.83
CA GLN A 294 -15.88 21.02 11.41
C GLN A 294 -16.12 19.95 10.32
N PRO A 295 -15.31 18.87 10.25
CA PRO A 295 -15.59 17.74 9.38
C PRO A 295 -16.89 17.03 9.80
N LEU A 296 -17.59 16.43 8.83
CA LEU A 296 -18.74 15.57 9.10
C LEU A 296 -18.35 14.36 9.97
N LYS A 297 -19.32 13.77 10.68
CA LYS A 297 -19.08 12.55 11.47
C LYS A 297 -18.69 11.38 10.57
N LEU A 298 -17.95 10.41 11.11
CA LEU A 298 -17.57 9.18 10.41
C LEU A 298 -18.78 8.46 9.80
N GLU A 299 -19.88 8.31 10.54
CA GLU A 299 -21.11 7.68 10.03
C GLU A 299 -21.77 8.47 8.87
N GLN A 300 -21.54 9.78 8.75
CA GLN A 300 -22.03 10.61 7.65
C GLN A 300 -21.09 10.56 6.44
N LEU A 301 -19.77 10.71 6.66
CA LEU A 301 -18.76 10.53 5.61
C LEU A 301 -18.88 9.14 4.97
N PHE A 302 -19.18 8.11 5.77
CA PHE A 302 -19.44 6.76 5.26
C PHE A 302 -20.66 6.74 4.33
N LYS A 303 -21.81 7.28 4.77
CA LYS A 303 -23.07 7.23 4.01
C LYS A 303 -23.01 7.96 2.67
N ASN A 304 -22.17 8.99 2.59
CA ASN A 304 -21.94 9.78 1.38
C ASN A 304 -21.07 9.05 0.34
N ILE A 305 -20.51 7.88 0.65
CA ILE A 305 -19.80 7.05 -0.33
C ILE A 305 -20.82 6.36 -1.22
N ASP A 306 -20.69 6.52 -2.53
CA ASP A 306 -21.55 5.87 -3.53
C ASP A 306 -21.28 4.37 -3.58
N TYR A 307 -20.03 3.98 -3.91
CA TYR A 307 -19.54 2.60 -3.92
C TYR A 307 -18.25 2.42 -3.11
N HIS A 308 -18.17 1.27 -2.44
CA HIS A 308 -16.97 0.77 -1.79
C HIS A 308 -16.35 -0.35 -2.64
N PHE A 309 -15.25 -0.05 -3.30
CA PHE A 309 -14.36 -1.02 -3.92
C PHE A 309 -13.46 -1.67 -2.86
N VAL A 310 -13.41 -3.00 -2.84
CA VAL A 310 -12.69 -3.78 -1.83
C VAL A 310 -11.76 -4.77 -2.51
N ASN A 311 -10.48 -4.78 -2.13
CA ASN A 311 -9.42 -5.63 -2.71
C ASN A 311 -9.54 -7.14 -2.38
N GLN A 312 -10.73 -7.59 -1.98
CA GLN A 312 -11.07 -9.00 -1.75
C GLN A 312 -11.74 -9.55 -3.01
N ASN A 313 -11.45 -10.79 -3.40
CA ASN A 313 -12.06 -11.45 -4.55
C ASN A 313 -13.45 -12.01 -4.18
N ASP A 314 -14.41 -12.02 -5.11
CA ASP A 314 -15.78 -12.55 -4.87
C ASP A 314 -15.81 -14.04 -4.46
N PHE A 315 -14.84 -14.85 -4.91
CA PHE A 315 -14.69 -16.26 -4.48
C PHE A 315 -13.81 -16.41 -3.23
N GLY A 316 -13.20 -15.32 -2.76
CA GLY A 316 -12.39 -15.24 -1.54
C GLY A 316 -13.20 -14.73 -0.35
N ILE A 317 -14.39 -15.28 -0.11
CA ILE A 317 -15.33 -14.86 0.95
C ILE A 317 -15.90 -16.11 1.64
N PHE A 318 -16.12 -16.06 2.97
CA PHE A 318 -16.85 -17.10 3.68
C PHE A 318 -18.32 -17.16 3.23
N GLU A 319 -18.87 -18.36 3.00
CA GLU A 319 -20.26 -18.54 2.51
C GLU A 319 -21.33 -17.96 3.46
N SER A 320 -21.02 -17.85 4.76
CA SER A 320 -21.89 -17.26 5.79
C SER A 320 -21.82 -15.73 5.86
N PHE A 321 -20.86 -15.10 5.17
CA PHE A 321 -20.73 -13.65 5.08
C PHE A 321 -21.85 -13.10 4.18
N PRO A 322 -22.46 -11.95 4.49
CA PRO A 322 -23.44 -11.38 3.59
C PRO A 322 -22.74 -10.93 2.32
N LYS A 323 -23.37 -11.19 1.17
CA LYS A 323 -23.06 -10.47 -0.06
C LYS A 323 -23.65 -9.07 0.03
N LEU A 324 -22.89 -8.06 -0.39
CA LEU A 324 -23.16 -6.63 -0.11
C LEU A 324 -23.24 -5.80 -1.40
N GLU A 325 -23.71 -6.46 -2.46
CA GLU A 325 -23.66 -6.08 -3.87
C GLU A 325 -24.25 -4.68 -4.18
N ASN A 326 -25.17 -4.19 -3.35
CA ASN A 326 -25.84 -2.89 -3.52
C ASN A 326 -24.96 -1.66 -3.20
N LYS A 327 -23.83 -1.82 -2.51
CA LYS A 327 -22.86 -0.74 -2.22
C LYS A 327 -21.41 -1.18 -2.13
N ILE A 328 -21.13 -2.48 -2.04
CA ILE A 328 -19.77 -3.03 -2.09
C ILE A 328 -19.57 -3.69 -3.45
N LYS A 329 -18.46 -3.36 -4.11
CA LYS A 329 -17.94 -4.12 -5.24
C LYS A 329 -16.59 -4.72 -4.88
N TYR A 330 -16.54 -6.04 -4.90
CA TYR A 330 -15.30 -6.81 -4.75
C TYR A 330 -14.46 -6.67 -6.03
N ILE A 331 -13.19 -6.30 -5.86
CA ILE A 331 -12.21 -6.07 -6.94
C ILE A 331 -10.84 -6.72 -6.67
N GLY A 332 -10.75 -7.61 -5.67
CA GLY A 332 -9.53 -8.37 -5.42
C GLY A 332 -9.20 -9.29 -6.59
N GLY A 333 -8.09 -9.01 -7.26
CA GLY A 333 -7.72 -9.67 -8.52
C GLY A 333 -7.40 -8.70 -9.66
N ILE A 334 -7.87 -7.45 -9.60
CA ILE A 334 -7.59 -6.41 -10.61
C ILE A 334 -6.08 -6.21 -10.86
N ALA A 335 -5.25 -6.33 -9.82
CA ALA A 335 -3.78 -6.24 -9.87
C ALA A 335 -3.07 -7.45 -10.52
N VAL A 336 -3.82 -8.52 -10.77
CA VAL A 336 -3.40 -9.77 -11.41
C VAL A 336 -3.88 -9.79 -12.86
N GLU A 337 -5.15 -9.41 -13.06
CA GLU A 337 -5.77 -9.27 -14.37
C GLU A 337 -5.07 -8.24 -15.26
N GLU A 338 -4.79 -7.05 -14.74
CA GLU A 338 -4.12 -5.98 -15.49
C GLU A 338 -2.72 -6.37 -16.01
N LYS A 339 -2.08 -7.33 -15.34
CA LYS A 339 -0.75 -7.85 -15.75
C LYS A 339 -0.83 -9.09 -16.62
N ARG A 340 -1.97 -9.79 -16.63
CA ARG A 340 -2.24 -11.08 -17.30
C ARG A 340 -1.29 -12.27 -16.96
N ILE A 341 -0.18 -12.07 -16.25
CA ILE A 341 0.84 -13.08 -15.90
C ILE A 341 0.27 -14.38 -15.31
N LEU A 342 -0.74 -14.30 -14.43
CA LEU A 342 -1.33 -15.47 -13.78
C LEU A 342 -2.51 -16.10 -14.56
N MET A 343 -2.92 -15.55 -15.70
CA MET A 343 -4.06 -16.07 -16.48
C MET A 343 -3.81 -17.53 -16.92
N GLY A 344 -2.56 -17.87 -17.26
CA GLY A 344 -2.15 -19.24 -17.61
C GLY A 344 -1.32 -19.96 -16.54
N LYS A 345 -0.45 -20.86 -17.02
CA LYS A 345 0.67 -21.47 -16.28
C LYS A 345 1.83 -21.68 -17.27
N VAL A 346 3.03 -21.22 -16.93
CA VAL A 346 4.25 -21.53 -17.69
C VAL A 346 4.70 -22.95 -17.34
N ALA A 347 4.86 -23.81 -18.35
CA ALA A 347 5.28 -25.20 -18.16
C ALA A 347 6.78 -25.28 -17.87
N ILE A 348 7.16 -25.80 -16.69
CA ILE A 348 8.57 -26.01 -16.32
C ILE A 348 8.72 -27.38 -15.64
N ASP A 349 9.62 -28.21 -16.18
CA ASP A 349 9.87 -29.56 -15.70
C ASP A 349 10.99 -29.65 -14.65
N ASN A 350 11.90 -28.67 -14.61
CA ASN A 350 13.05 -28.66 -13.71
C ASN A 350 13.22 -27.30 -13.00
N PRO A 351 13.38 -27.25 -11.66
CA PRO A 351 13.20 -28.35 -10.72
C PRO A 351 11.73 -28.83 -10.71
N PRO A 352 11.45 -30.12 -10.39
CA PRO A 352 10.09 -30.68 -10.48
C PRO A 352 9.14 -30.15 -9.40
N CYS A 353 9.68 -29.53 -8.34
CA CYS A 353 8.94 -28.87 -7.28
C CYS A 353 9.67 -27.58 -6.86
N VAL A 354 8.93 -26.48 -6.86
CA VAL A 354 9.30 -25.22 -6.22
C VAL A 354 8.34 -24.97 -5.06
N VAL A 355 8.88 -24.60 -3.91
CA VAL A 355 8.15 -24.04 -2.78
C VAL A 355 8.59 -22.59 -2.65
N PHE A 356 7.68 -21.65 -2.83
CA PHE A 356 7.98 -20.23 -2.63
C PHE A 356 7.62 -19.82 -1.21
N MET A 357 8.44 -18.99 -0.56
CA MET A 357 8.15 -18.42 0.75
C MET A 357 8.37 -16.91 0.74
N SER A 358 7.34 -16.14 1.07
CA SER A 358 7.40 -14.67 1.12
C SER A 358 6.42 -14.10 2.13
N PHE A 359 6.95 -13.27 3.01
CA PHE A 359 6.22 -12.64 4.12
C PHE A 359 5.86 -11.18 3.84
N GLY A 360 5.74 -10.81 2.56
CA GLY A 360 5.28 -9.49 2.11
C GLY A 360 6.35 -8.39 2.13
N SER A 361 5.89 -7.13 2.03
CA SER A 361 6.75 -5.95 1.94
C SER A 361 6.96 -5.22 3.27
N GLY A 362 6.11 -5.46 4.27
CA GLY A 362 6.19 -4.76 5.57
C GLY A 362 7.26 -5.38 6.48
N ASN A 363 8.38 -4.68 6.66
CA ASN A 363 9.50 -5.01 7.56
C ASN A 363 9.72 -6.53 7.77
N LEU A 364 10.46 -7.18 6.88
CA LEU A 364 10.86 -8.59 7.06
C LEU A 364 11.51 -8.80 8.44
N SER A 365 12.29 -7.82 8.90
CA SER A 365 12.89 -7.75 10.24
C SER A 365 11.89 -7.78 11.40
N ARG A 366 10.67 -7.25 11.24
CA ARG A 366 9.61 -7.27 12.28
C ARG A 366 9.05 -8.67 12.45
N MET A 367 8.68 -9.33 11.34
CA MET A 367 8.20 -10.70 11.41
C MET A 367 9.31 -11.62 11.91
N ALA A 368 10.53 -11.46 11.39
CA ALA A 368 11.66 -12.28 11.80
C ALA A 368 12.06 -12.07 13.27
N ALA A 369 11.93 -10.86 13.81
CA ALA A 369 12.06 -10.59 15.25
C ALA A 369 10.92 -11.21 16.07
N GLY A 370 9.67 -11.20 15.57
CA GLY A 370 8.51 -11.82 16.22
C GLY A 370 8.50 -13.36 16.20
N PHE A 371 9.23 -13.99 15.27
CA PHE A 371 9.51 -15.43 15.29
C PHE A 371 10.77 -15.74 16.12
N GLY A 372 11.78 -14.87 16.07
CA GLY A 372 13.11 -15.11 16.59
C GLY A 372 13.92 -16.06 15.72
N SER A 373 15.24 -15.84 15.63
CA SER A 373 16.14 -16.59 14.74
C SER A 373 16.09 -18.10 14.95
N ARG A 374 15.82 -18.57 16.17
CA ARG A 374 15.67 -20.00 16.48
C ARG A 374 14.48 -20.66 15.79
N ARG A 375 13.30 -20.02 15.75
CA ARG A 375 12.14 -20.57 15.03
C ARG A 375 12.41 -20.60 13.53
N ILE A 376 13.09 -19.59 12.99
CA ILE A 376 13.50 -19.54 11.58
C ILE A 376 14.50 -20.66 11.26
N GLU A 377 15.53 -20.86 12.10
CA GLU A 377 16.50 -21.95 11.91
C GLU A 377 15.84 -23.34 11.94
N GLN A 378 14.93 -23.57 12.88
CA GLN A 378 14.12 -24.80 12.91
C GLN A 378 13.25 -24.93 11.65
N MET A 379 12.52 -23.88 11.26
CA MET A 379 11.67 -23.83 10.06
C MET A 379 12.44 -24.13 8.76
N ILE A 380 13.61 -23.51 8.57
CA ILE A 380 14.47 -23.75 7.41
C ILE A 380 15.07 -25.16 7.43
N SER A 381 15.43 -25.70 8.59
CA SER A 381 16.00 -27.06 8.69
C SER A 381 15.04 -28.14 8.15
N LEU A 382 13.72 -27.93 8.31
CA LEU A 382 12.68 -28.82 7.81
C LEU A 382 12.64 -28.90 6.28
N PHE A 383 13.00 -27.83 5.58
CA PHE A 383 13.08 -27.84 4.10
C PHE A 383 14.11 -28.86 3.60
N GLY A 384 15.14 -29.15 4.40
CA GLY A 384 16.11 -30.21 4.14
C GLY A 384 15.52 -31.63 4.04
N LYS A 385 14.30 -31.87 4.57
CA LYS A 385 13.56 -33.14 4.50
C LYS A 385 12.83 -33.38 3.17
N TYR A 386 12.89 -32.43 2.23
CA TYR A 386 12.15 -32.42 0.96
C TYR A 386 13.09 -32.23 -0.24
N LYS A 387 14.03 -33.16 -0.44
CA LYS A 387 15.12 -33.06 -1.44
C LYS A 387 14.67 -32.92 -2.90
N ASN A 388 13.42 -33.28 -3.20
CA ASN A 388 12.80 -33.11 -4.52
C ASN A 388 12.28 -31.67 -4.77
N CYS A 389 12.25 -30.81 -3.76
CA CYS A 389 11.73 -29.44 -3.81
C CYS A 389 12.82 -28.40 -3.56
N VAL A 390 12.88 -27.37 -4.40
CA VAL A 390 13.68 -26.16 -4.18
C VAL A 390 12.83 -25.13 -3.44
N PHE A 391 13.33 -24.62 -2.31
CA PHE A 391 12.65 -23.63 -1.48
C PHE A 391 13.20 -22.23 -1.77
N LYS A 392 12.44 -21.42 -2.52
CA LYS A 392 12.77 -20.04 -2.83
C LYS A 392 12.25 -19.13 -1.72
N ALA A 393 13.12 -18.74 -0.80
CA ALA A 393 12.80 -18.08 0.46
C ALA A 393 13.18 -16.59 0.46
N ARG A 394 12.17 -15.71 0.50
CA ARG A 394 12.35 -14.27 0.66
C ARG A 394 12.31 -13.86 2.13
N LEU A 395 13.48 -13.58 2.71
CA LEU A 395 13.69 -13.32 4.14
C LEU A 395 14.80 -12.29 4.39
N ASP A 396 14.77 -11.66 5.56
CA ASP A 396 15.83 -10.75 6.04
C ASP A 396 17.13 -11.53 6.32
N LEU A 397 18.23 -11.12 5.67
CA LEU A 397 19.52 -11.81 5.73
C LEU A 397 20.13 -11.83 7.14
N ASN A 398 19.71 -10.95 8.05
CA ASN A 398 20.15 -10.93 9.45
C ASN A 398 19.65 -12.15 10.24
N PHE A 399 18.61 -12.83 9.75
CA PHE A 399 17.96 -13.97 10.41
C PHE A 399 18.24 -15.31 9.71
N LEU A 400 19.19 -15.35 8.77
CA LEU A 400 19.64 -16.60 8.16
C LEU A 400 20.24 -17.55 9.22
N PRO A 401 19.89 -18.84 9.21
CA PRO A 401 20.50 -19.83 10.07
C PRO A 401 21.98 -20.05 9.72
N ASN A 402 22.73 -20.64 10.65
CA ASN A 402 24.15 -20.93 10.39
C ASN A 402 24.34 -22.14 9.48
N ASN A 403 23.35 -23.03 9.41
CA ASN A 403 23.32 -24.18 8.50
C ASN A 403 22.09 -24.08 7.59
N ILE A 404 22.32 -24.00 6.28
CA ILE A 404 21.30 -23.88 5.24
C ILE A 404 21.28 -25.18 4.44
N PRO A 405 20.13 -25.89 4.32
CA PRO A 405 20.04 -27.04 3.45
C PRO A 405 20.24 -26.63 1.97
N SER A 406 21.00 -27.44 1.22
CA SER A 406 21.38 -27.16 -0.19
C SER A 406 20.22 -27.00 -1.18
N ASN A 407 18.99 -27.31 -0.78
CA ASN A 407 17.77 -27.12 -1.57
C ASN A 407 16.98 -25.85 -1.18
N VAL A 408 17.62 -24.87 -0.52
CA VAL A 408 17.02 -23.59 -0.11
C VAL A 408 17.81 -22.41 -0.70
N VAL A 409 17.11 -21.44 -1.29
CA VAL A 409 17.66 -20.27 -1.98
C VAL A 409 17.09 -19.00 -1.35
N PHE A 410 17.95 -18.07 -0.94
CA PHE A 410 17.55 -16.89 -0.16
C PHE A 410 17.69 -15.56 -0.92
N THR A 411 16.81 -14.61 -0.60
CA THR A 411 16.93 -13.20 -1.01
C THR A 411 16.16 -12.28 -0.05
N ASP A 412 16.64 -11.06 0.17
CA ASP A 412 15.90 -9.97 0.82
C ASP A 412 15.21 -9.03 -0.20
N LYS A 413 15.83 -8.90 -1.38
CA LYS A 413 15.37 -8.13 -2.54
C LYS A 413 13.91 -8.44 -2.90
N ILE A 414 13.23 -7.45 -3.48
CA ILE A 414 11.89 -7.66 -4.07
C ILE A 414 12.03 -8.64 -5.24
N VAL A 415 11.07 -9.54 -5.39
CA VAL A 415 11.01 -10.57 -6.45
C VAL A 415 9.72 -10.44 -7.25
N LYS A 416 9.72 -10.93 -8.50
CA LYS A 416 8.53 -11.03 -9.34
C LYS A 416 7.62 -12.16 -8.86
N GLN A 417 6.90 -11.92 -7.76
CA GLN A 417 6.10 -12.94 -7.06
C GLN A 417 5.07 -13.64 -7.98
N GLN A 418 4.37 -12.88 -8.83
CA GLN A 418 3.44 -13.45 -9.81
C GLN A 418 4.13 -14.41 -10.78
N ASN A 419 5.34 -14.10 -11.26
CA ASN A 419 6.08 -14.97 -12.17
C ASN A 419 6.44 -16.31 -11.50
N ILE A 420 6.89 -16.30 -10.25
CA ILE A 420 7.17 -17.53 -9.48
C ILE A 420 5.89 -18.36 -9.32
N LEU A 421 4.76 -17.72 -9.03
CA LEU A 421 3.45 -18.37 -8.90
C LEU A 421 2.86 -18.84 -10.24
N ALA A 422 3.23 -18.23 -11.38
CA ALA A 422 2.79 -18.61 -12.73
C ALA A 422 3.43 -19.92 -13.21
N LYS A 423 4.54 -20.36 -12.63
CA LYS A 423 5.23 -21.59 -13.05
C LYS A 423 4.47 -22.86 -12.61
N SER A 424 4.48 -23.90 -13.46
CA SER A 424 3.77 -25.17 -13.20
C SER A 424 4.45 -26.04 -12.14
N ASN A 425 5.75 -25.85 -11.91
CA ASN A 425 6.51 -26.52 -10.86
C ASN A 425 6.32 -25.91 -9.46
N THR A 426 5.77 -24.70 -9.33
CA THR A 426 5.44 -24.10 -8.02
C THR A 426 4.25 -24.82 -7.38
N LYS A 427 4.53 -25.61 -6.34
CA LYS A 427 3.55 -26.52 -5.69
C LYS A 427 2.96 -25.98 -4.39
N LEU A 428 3.61 -25.02 -3.76
CA LEU A 428 3.22 -24.44 -2.47
C LEU A 428 3.75 -23.00 -2.34
N PHE A 429 2.94 -22.12 -1.78
CA PHE A 429 3.32 -20.79 -1.32
C PHE A 429 3.19 -20.73 0.21
N ILE A 430 4.31 -20.53 0.91
CA ILE A 430 4.36 -20.23 2.34
C ILE A 430 4.30 -18.72 2.51
N SER A 431 3.25 -18.20 3.15
CA SER A 431 2.92 -16.77 3.11
C SER A 431 2.43 -16.23 4.44
N HIS A 432 2.68 -14.94 4.66
CA HIS A 432 1.99 -14.13 5.67
C HIS A 432 0.47 -13.98 5.43
N CYS A 433 -0.04 -14.40 4.28
CA CYS A 433 -1.44 -14.25 3.87
C CYS A 433 -1.96 -12.79 3.86
N GLY A 434 -1.12 -11.80 3.54
CA GLY A 434 -1.60 -10.45 3.20
C GLY A 434 -2.38 -10.46 1.87
N LEU A 435 -3.47 -9.70 1.80
CA LEU A 435 -4.52 -9.85 0.77
C LEU A 435 -4.04 -9.90 -0.70
N ASN A 436 -3.09 -9.05 -1.11
CA ASN A 436 -2.52 -9.10 -2.47
C ASN A 436 -1.90 -10.48 -2.79
N SER A 437 -1.20 -11.08 -1.83
CA SER A 437 -0.57 -12.40 -1.98
C SER A 437 -1.57 -13.54 -1.91
N LEU A 438 -2.73 -13.35 -1.24
CA LEU A 438 -3.86 -14.27 -1.30
C LEU A 438 -4.50 -14.24 -2.70
N ASN A 439 -4.83 -13.06 -3.22
CA ASN A 439 -5.36 -12.92 -4.58
C ASN A 439 -4.43 -13.56 -5.62
N GLU A 440 -3.13 -13.27 -5.57
CA GLU A 440 -2.14 -13.90 -6.45
C GLU A 440 -2.10 -15.44 -6.31
N ALA A 441 -2.21 -16.00 -5.09
CA ALA A 441 -2.23 -17.45 -4.89
C ALA A 441 -3.49 -18.12 -5.49
N MET A 442 -4.66 -17.48 -5.36
CA MET A 442 -5.93 -17.98 -5.89
C MET A 442 -5.94 -18.00 -7.43
N TYR A 443 -5.55 -16.90 -8.09
CA TYR A 443 -5.39 -16.87 -9.55
C TYR A 443 -4.26 -17.79 -10.05
N ALA A 444 -3.21 -18.01 -9.25
CA ALA A 444 -2.16 -18.97 -9.59
C ALA A 444 -2.59 -20.43 -9.45
N GLY A 445 -3.67 -20.73 -8.71
CA GLY A 445 -4.05 -22.09 -8.34
C GLY A 445 -2.99 -22.80 -7.49
N VAL A 446 -2.30 -22.05 -6.62
CA VAL A 446 -1.17 -22.55 -5.80
C VAL A 446 -1.61 -22.70 -4.33
N PRO A 447 -1.52 -23.91 -3.74
CA PRO A 447 -1.80 -24.14 -2.33
C PRO A 447 -0.98 -23.27 -1.37
N LEU A 448 -1.54 -23.01 -0.19
CA LEU A 448 -0.97 -22.11 0.82
C LEU A 448 -0.61 -22.81 2.14
N ILE A 449 0.51 -22.41 2.75
CA ILE A 449 0.69 -22.46 4.21
C ILE A 449 0.73 -21.03 4.70
N CYS A 450 -0.20 -20.68 5.57
CA CYS A 450 -0.36 -19.32 6.07
C CYS A 450 0.17 -19.18 7.49
N ILE A 451 1.05 -18.20 7.70
CA ILE A 451 1.63 -17.86 8.99
C ILE A 451 1.45 -16.35 9.22
N PRO A 452 0.25 -15.92 9.65
CA PRO A 452 -0.10 -14.51 9.80
C PRO A 452 0.66 -13.82 10.94
N SER A 453 0.78 -12.50 10.84
CA SER A 453 1.49 -11.64 11.79
C SER A 453 0.71 -10.41 12.28
N GLY A 454 -0.42 -10.07 11.66
CA GLY A 454 -1.19 -8.88 12.00
C GLY A 454 -2.31 -8.55 11.00
N ALA A 455 -3.23 -7.67 11.42
CA ALA A 455 -4.30 -7.13 10.58
C ALA A 455 -5.17 -8.21 9.89
N ASP A 456 -5.48 -8.03 8.61
CA ASP A 456 -6.32 -8.89 7.76
C ASP A 456 -5.81 -10.34 7.63
N GLN A 457 -4.51 -10.56 7.90
CA GLN A 457 -3.83 -11.83 7.66
C GLN A 457 -4.46 -13.02 8.40
N PHE A 458 -5.03 -12.80 9.59
CA PHE A 458 -5.69 -13.86 10.38
C PHE A 458 -7.04 -14.30 9.76
N TYR A 459 -7.83 -13.34 9.27
CA TYR A 459 -9.05 -13.59 8.51
C TYR A 459 -8.73 -14.34 7.21
N ASN A 460 -7.74 -13.83 6.46
CA ASN A 460 -7.28 -14.44 5.21
C ASN A 460 -6.76 -15.87 5.43
N SER A 461 -6.06 -16.14 6.54
CA SER A 461 -5.56 -17.47 6.91
C SER A 461 -6.70 -18.43 7.30
N SER A 462 -7.73 -17.95 7.99
CA SER A 462 -8.92 -18.74 8.32
C SER A 462 -9.77 -19.06 7.08
N LEU A 463 -9.83 -18.11 6.13
CA LEU A 463 -10.56 -18.26 4.87
C LEU A 463 -9.95 -19.35 3.97
N ILE A 464 -8.62 -19.46 3.89
CA ILE A 464 -7.98 -20.48 3.03
C ILE A 464 -8.09 -21.91 3.56
N GLU A 465 -8.35 -22.08 4.87
CA GLU A 465 -8.74 -23.37 5.43
C GLU A 465 -10.20 -23.71 5.12
N HIS A 466 -11.11 -22.73 5.24
CA HIS A 466 -12.53 -22.85 4.86
C HIS A 466 -12.71 -23.21 3.37
N LEU A 467 -11.94 -22.56 2.49
CA LEU A 467 -11.89 -22.87 1.05
C LEU A 467 -11.12 -24.18 0.74
N GLY A 468 -10.45 -24.79 1.71
CA GLY A 468 -9.68 -26.02 1.54
C GLY A 468 -8.41 -25.90 0.69
N ILE A 469 -7.96 -24.68 0.37
CA ILE A 469 -6.81 -24.41 -0.50
C ILE A 469 -5.47 -24.31 0.25
N GLY A 470 -5.49 -24.34 1.59
CA GLY A 470 -4.28 -24.32 2.39
C GLY A 470 -4.47 -24.70 3.86
N ILE A 471 -3.46 -24.40 4.66
CA ILE A 471 -3.42 -24.63 6.12
C ILE A 471 -2.95 -23.36 6.82
N TYR A 472 -3.62 -22.98 7.92
CA TYR A 472 -3.20 -21.93 8.83
C TYR A 472 -2.33 -22.54 9.94
N VAL A 473 -1.12 -22.02 10.11
CA VAL A 473 -0.21 -22.38 11.20
C VAL A 473 -0.08 -21.20 12.17
N LYS A 474 -0.42 -21.42 13.44
CA LYS A 474 -0.35 -20.43 14.50
C LYS A 474 1.08 -20.22 14.99
N ASN A 475 1.49 -18.97 15.23
CA ASN A 475 2.82 -18.60 15.72
C ASN A 475 2.92 -18.69 17.26
N ASP A 476 2.48 -19.81 17.83
CA ASP A 476 2.49 -20.10 19.27
C ASP A 476 3.70 -20.95 19.68
N GLU A 477 3.64 -21.63 20.84
CA GLU A 477 4.70 -22.52 21.33
C GLU A 477 4.81 -23.85 20.57
N HIS A 478 3.74 -24.28 19.88
CA HIS A 478 3.69 -25.49 19.06
C HIS A 478 3.97 -25.22 17.56
N PHE A 479 4.28 -23.96 17.20
CA PHE A 479 4.49 -23.51 15.81
C PHE A 479 5.31 -24.47 14.93
N ILE A 480 6.44 -24.98 15.43
CA ILE A 480 7.34 -25.83 14.64
C ILE A 480 6.72 -27.20 14.31
N ASP A 481 6.03 -27.81 15.26
CA ASP A 481 5.37 -29.12 15.06
C ASP A 481 4.16 -28.95 14.13
N ALA A 482 3.36 -27.91 14.34
CA ALA A 482 2.25 -27.54 13.47
C ALA A 482 2.72 -27.25 12.04
N PHE A 483 3.86 -26.57 11.88
CA PHE A 483 4.47 -26.27 10.58
C PHE A 483 5.05 -27.51 9.88
N GLU A 484 5.73 -28.42 10.60
CA GLU A 484 6.15 -29.70 10.00
C GLU A 484 4.94 -30.53 9.56
N ILE A 485 3.88 -30.59 10.36
CA ILE A 485 2.63 -31.25 10.00
C ILE A 485 2.00 -30.61 8.76
N ALA A 486 2.00 -29.28 8.65
CA ALA A 486 1.47 -28.57 7.49
C ALA A 486 2.29 -28.83 6.21
N LEU A 487 3.63 -28.76 6.30
CA LEU A 487 4.52 -29.14 5.20
C LEU A 487 4.31 -30.59 4.77
N HIS A 488 4.19 -31.52 5.71
CA HIS A 488 4.02 -32.94 5.41
C HIS A 488 2.66 -33.22 4.75
N LYS A 489 1.59 -32.58 5.24
CA LYS A 489 0.26 -32.63 4.62
C LYS A 489 0.32 -32.14 3.18
N ILE A 490 0.76 -30.90 2.93
CA ILE A 490 0.68 -30.33 1.58
C ILE A 490 1.72 -30.91 0.62
N LEU A 491 2.97 -31.19 1.04
CA LEU A 491 4.02 -31.64 0.12
C LEU A 491 4.15 -33.16 -0.04
N LYS A 492 3.47 -33.98 0.77
CA LYS A 492 3.56 -35.45 0.71
C LYS A 492 2.22 -36.16 0.81
N LYS A 493 1.47 -35.98 1.91
CA LYS A 493 0.31 -36.82 2.22
C LYS A 493 -0.94 -36.48 1.40
N ASP A 494 -1.31 -35.22 1.39
CA ASP A 494 -2.60 -34.71 0.95
C ASP A 494 -2.48 -33.74 -0.25
N PHE A 495 -1.33 -33.70 -0.93
CA PHE A 495 -1.00 -32.71 -1.98
C PHE A 495 -2.11 -32.54 -3.02
N HIS A 496 -2.58 -33.64 -3.61
CA HIS A 496 -3.63 -33.60 -4.63
C HIS A 496 -4.96 -33.03 -4.14
N LYS A 497 -5.27 -33.11 -2.83
CA LYS A 497 -6.48 -32.48 -2.26
C LYS A 497 -6.38 -30.96 -2.33
N TYR A 498 -5.31 -30.40 -1.76
CA TYR A 498 -5.09 -28.96 -1.73
C TYR A 498 -4.84 -28.38 -3.13
N GLN A 499 -4.06 -29.08 -3.96
CA GLN A 499 -3.83 -28.71 -5.35
C GLN A 499 -5.12 -28.69 -6.16
N LYS A 500 -5.97 -29.73 -6.02
CA LYS A 500 -7.27 -29.78 -6.70
C LYS A 500 -8.16 -28.61 -6.27
N ALA A 501 -8.31 -28.35 -4.97
CA ALA A 501 -9.12 -27.24 -4.47
C ALA A 501 -8.63 -25.88 -4.99
N ALA A 502 -7.31 -25.65 -5.00
CA ALA A 502 -6.72 -24.42 -5.52
C ALA A 502 -6.93 -24.26 -7.04
N ILE A 503 -6.85 -25.34 -7.82
CA ILE A 503 -7.13 -25.33 -9.27
C ILE A 503 -8.63 -25.14 -9.55
N GLU A 504 -9.52 -25.77 -8.78
CA GLU A 504 -10.97 -25.57 -8.90
C GLU A 504 -11.38 -24.14 -8.55
N LEU A 505 -10.70 -23.51 -7.58
CA LEU A 505 -10.87 -22.07 -7.28
C LEU A 505 -10.33 -21.18 -8.41
N LYS A 506 -9.12 -21.44 -8.92
CA LYS A 506 -8.57 -20.75 -10.11
C LYS A 506 -9.55 -20.81 -11.28
N ASN A 507 -10.07 -21.99 -11.59
CA ASN A 507 -10.98 -22.19 -12.73
C ASN A 507 -12.33 -21.48 -12.55
N LYS A 508 -12.83 -21.32 -11.31
CA LYS A 508 -14.01 -20.49 -11.02
C LYS A 508 -13.74 -19.00 -11.26
N ILE A 509 -12.58 -18.51 -10.78
CA ILE A 509 -12.15 -17.12 -10.97
C ILE A 509 -11.94 -16.81 -12.45
N HIS A 510 -11.23 -17.68 -13.19
CA HIS A 510 -10.94 -17.48 -14.61
C HIS A 510 -12.17 -17.74 -15.52
N GLY A 511 -13.25 -18.31 -14.97
CA GLY A 511 -14.50 -18.56 -15.66
C GLY A 511 -15.51 -17.42 -15.57
N THR A 512 -15.18 -16.28 -14.96
CA THR A 512 -16.07 -15.10 -14.92
C THR A 512 -16.09 -14.39 -16.27
N SER A 513 -17.29 -14.05 -16.76
CA SER A 513 -17.50 -13.39 -18.05
C SER A 513 -17.21 -11.89 -18.07
N GLU A 514 -17.06 -11.25 -16.91
CA GLU A 514 -16.70 -9.83 -16.77
C GLU A 514 -15.33 -9.71 -16.09
N TRP A 515 -14.42 -8.94 -16.68
CA TRP A 515 -13.13 -8.60 -16.07
C TRP A 515 -13.32 -7.58 -14.94
N ILE A 516 -12.53 -7.69 -13.87
CA ILE A 516 -12.66 -6.81 -12.70
C ILE A 516 -12.36 -5.35 -13.05
N LYS A 517 -11.43 -5.08 -13.98
CA LYS A 517 -11.18 -3.71 -14.50
C LYS A 517 -12.43 -3.10 -15.13
N THR A 518 -13.11 -3.85 -15.98
CA THR A 518 -14.40 -3.46 -16.59
C THR A 518 -15.47 -3.24 -15.53
N SER A 519 -15.61 -4.18 -14.58
CA SER A 519 -16.60 -4.10 -13.50
C SER A 519 -16.36 -2.92 -12.53
N PHE A 520 -15.10 -2.54 -12.32
CA PHE A 520 -14.70 -1.36 -11.55
C PHE A 520 -15.08 -0.05 -12.27
N LEU A 521 -14.75 0.08 -13.56
CA LEU A 521 -15.09 1.25 -14.38
C LEU A 521 -16.61 1.40 -14.55
N ASN A 522 -17.32 0.30 -14.87
CA ASN A 522 -18.78 0.24 -14.97
C ASN A 522 -19.49 0.82 -13.73
N LYS A 523 -18.97 0.55 -12.52
CA LYS A 523 -19.54 1.06 -11.26
C LYS A 523 -19.18 2.51 -10.93
N ILE A 524 -18.19 3.09 -11.62
CA ILE A 524 -17.95 4.53 -11.60
C ILE A 524 -18.88 5.21 -12.61
N GLU A 525 -18.97 4.70 -13.84
CA GLU A 525 -19.89 5.19 -14.89
C GLU A 525 -21.36 5.22 -14.43
N GLU A 526 -21.81 4.20 -13.71
CA GLU A 526 -23.16 4.12 -13.11
C GLU A 526 -23.49 5.30 -12.18
N VAL A 527 -22.49 5.84 -11.47
CA VAL A 527 -22.64 6.92 -10.48
C VAL A 527 -22.36 8.29 -11.08
N ILE A 528 -21.39 8.40 -11.98
CA ILE A 528 -21.16 9.68 -12.69
C ILE A 528 -22.31 9.98 -13.65
N GLY A 529 -23.00 8.94 -14.14
CA GLY A 529 -23.91 9.01 -15.28
C GLY A 529 -23.10 8.91 -16.57
N LYS A 530 -23.61 8.18 -17.56
CA LYS A 530 -23.09 8.31 -18.92
C LYS A 530 -23.27 9.77 -19.35
N GLU A 531 -22.27 10.35 -19.99
CA GLU A 531 -22.51 11.54 -20.80
C GLU A 531 -23.54 11.13 -21.86
N GLU A 532 -24.73 11.72 -21.80
CA GLU A 532 -25.69 11.58 -22.89
C GLU A 532 -25.03 12.16 -24.14
N GLU A 533 -24.96 11.38 -25.22
CA GLU A 533 -24.58 11.92 -26.52
C GLU A 533 -25.61 13.00 -26.85
N ILE A 534 -25.21 14.27 -26.70
CA ILE A 534 -26.04 15.42 -27.07
C ILE A 534 -26.24 15.30 -28.58
N GLY A 535 -27.41 14.76 -28.95
CA GLY A 535 -27.80 14.60 -30.33
C GLY A 535 -27.72 15.94 -31.03
N GLU A 536 -27.17 15.93 -32.25
CA GLU A 536 -27.19 17.10 -33.12
C GLU A 536 -28.67 17.47 -33.34
N GLU A 537 -29.12 18.63 -32.86
CA GLU A 537 -30.47 19.13 -33.12
C GLU A 537 -30.62 19.29 -34.65
N GLU A 538 -31.45 18.43 -35.25
CA GLU A 538 -31.79 18.49 -36.67
C GLU A 538 -32.31 19.89 -37.00
N SER A 539 -31.56 20.62 -37.82
CA SER A 539 -31.79 22.02 -38.16
C SER A 539 -32.20 22.14 -39.62
N ASP A 540 -33.47 21.79 -39.89
CA ASP A 540 -34.23 22.02 -41.13
C ASP A 540 -35.46 22.92 -40.83
#